data_AF-A0A976JRM3-F1
#
_entry.id   AF-A0A976JRM3-F1
#
_cell.length_a   1.000
_cell.length_b   1.000
_cell.length_c   1.000
_cell.angle_alpha   90.00
_cell.angle_beta   90.00
_cell.angle_gamma   90.00
#
_symmetry.space_group_name_H-M   'P 1'
#
loop_
_entity.id
_entity.type
_entity.pdbx_description
1 polymer ?
#
loop_
_entity_poly.entity_id
_entity_poly.type
_entity_poly.pdbx_seq_one_letter_code
_entity_poly.pdbx_strand_id
1 'polypeptide(L)'
;MSDNNTTFSASEWLRYTRHIQLPEVGAAGQMKLKKAHILVVGAGGLGSPVALYLAAAGVGHLTLVDGDVVDTSNLQRQIIFEHDQVGQSKAAAARERLLRLNPEIRVDAVETFLTTDNAGELVAAADLVVDCTDNFSARYLINDHCCARGKPWVFASIQKFFGQCALFTPGGACFRCL
;
A
#
# COMPACT_ATOMS: atom_id res chain seq x y z
N MET A 1 6.24 -29.67 -17.35
CA MET A 1 7.19 -28.55 -17.45
C MET A 1 6.99 -27.71 -16.20
N SER A 2 7.81 -27.93 -15.17
CA SER A 2 7.68 -27.31 -13.86
C SER A 2 8.34 -25.93 -13.86
N ASP A 3 7.55 -24.91 -13.55
CA ASP A 3 7.91 -23.49 -13.54
C ASP A 3 9.14 -23.19 -12.67
N ASN A 4 10.16 -22.64 -13.30
CA ASN A 4 11.44 -22.26 -12.71
C ASN A 4 11.41 -20.86 -12.08
N ASN A 5 10.31 -20.47 -11.41
CA ASN A 5 10.13 -19.07 -10.95
C ASN A 5 9.54 -18.93 -9.53
N THR A 6 9.92 -19.87 -8.65
CA THR A 6 9.42 -19.98 -7.27
C THR A 6 10.57 -19.99 -6.26
N THR A 7 11.63 -19.22 -6.52
CA THR A 7 12.83 -19.24 -5.68
C THR A 7 12.85 -18.01 -4.79
N PHE A 8 12.84 -18.26 -3.49
CA PHE A 8 13.20 -17.27 -2.48
C PHE A 8 14.72 -17.32 -2.28
N SER A 9 15.34 -16.17 -2.04
CA SER A 9 16.71 -16.09 -1.55
C SER A 9 16.80 -16.73 -0.16
N ALA A 10 18.02 -17.00 0.32
CA ALA A 10 18.21 -17.49 1.69
C ALA A 10 17.70 -16.50 2.74
N SER A 11 17.85 -15.19 2.49
CA SER A 11 17.36 -14.14 3.39
C SER A 11 15.82 -14.03 3.37
N GLU A 12 15.18 -14.15 2.22
CA GLU A 12 13.72 -14.18 2.09
C GLU A 12 13.14 -15.41 2.80
N TRP A 13 13.77 -16.58 2.64
CA TRP A 13 13.36 -17.81 3.34
C TRP A 13 13.40 -17.62 4.85
N LEU A 14 14.50 -17.08 5.39
CA LEU A 14 14.64 -16.82 6.81
C LEU A 14 13.62 -15.79 7.31
N ARG A 15 13.42 -14.72 6.56
CA ARG A 15 12.49 -13.63 6.90
C ARG A 15 11.03 -14.10 6.93
N TYR A 16 10.60 -14.86 5.92
CA TYR A 16 9.20 -15.24 5.73
C TYR A 16 8.84 -16.63 6.26
N THR A 17 9.77 -17.32 6.94
CA THR A 17 9.54 -18.70 7.40
C THR A 17 8.25 -18.85 8.21
N ARG A 18 7.89 -17.84 9.02
CA ARG A 18 6.67 -17.87 9.84
C ARG A 18 5.39 -17.75 9.02
N HIS A 19 5.42 -17.01 7.91
CA HIS A 19 4.27 -16.91 6.99
C HIS A 19 4.13 -18.20 6.19
N ILE A 20 5.25 -18.75 5.72
CA ILE A 20 5.26 -19.99 4.90
C ILE A 20 4.75 -21.20 5.71
N GLN A 21 4.92 -21.18 7.03
CA GLN A 21 4.39 -22.23 7.92
C GLN A 21 2.87 -22.15 8.12
N LEU A 22 2.20 -21.05 7.76
CA LEU A 22 0.75 -20.93 7.87
C LEU A 22 0.07 -21.72 6.74
N PRO A 23 -0.84 -22.67 7.04
CA PRO A 23 -1.48 -23.52 6.02
C PRO A 23 -2.17 -22.74 4.91
N GLU A 24 -2.82 -21.63 5.23
CA GLU A 24 -3.58 -20.79 4.29
C GLU A 24 -2.69 -19.88 3.43
N VAL A 25 -1.42 -19.71 3.82
CA VAL A 25 -0.44 -18.90 3.07
C VAL A 25 0.51 -19.83 2.32
N GLY A 26 1.31 -20.62 3.02
CA GLY A 26 2.31 -21.49 2.42
C GLY A 26 3.36 -20.75 1.58
N ALA A 27 4.25 -21.51 0.94
CA ALA A 27 5.23 -20.94 0.01
C ALA A 27 4.54 -20.29 -1.21
N ALA A 28 3.42 -20.84 -1.65
CA ALA A 28 2.66 -20.32 -2.79
C ALA A 28 2.04 -18.95 -2.50
N GLY A 29 1.45 -18.75 -1.32
CA GLY A 29 0.88 -17.46 -0.90
C GLY A 29 1.97 -16.41 -0.68
N GLN A 30 3.09 -16.77 -0.06
CA GLN A 30 4.22 -15.86 0.08
C GLN A 30 4.79 -15.44 -1.29
N MET A 31 4.82 -16.36 -2.26
CA MET A 31 5.23 -16.05 -3.63
C MET A 31 4.24 -15.11 -4.33
N LYS A 32 2.93 -15.25 -4.05
CA LYS A 32 1.93 -14.28 -4.54
C LYS A 32 2.18 -12.89 -3.98
N LEU A 33 2.47 -12.76 -2.67
CA LEU A 33 2.85 -11.48 -2.06
C LEU A 33 4.10 -10.90 -2.73
N LYS A 34 5.15 -11.71 -2.90
CA LYS A 34 6.39 -11.29 -3.57
C LYS A 34 6.18 -10.83 -5.02
N LYS A 35 5.15 -11.31 -5.71
CA LYS A 35 4.83 -10.90 -7.09
C LYS A 35 3.83 -9.75 -7.15
N ALA A 36 3.15 -9.44 -6.05
CA ALA A 36 2.08 -8.44 -6.03
C ALA A 36 2.64 -7.01 -6.05
N HIS A 37 1.92 -6.15 -6.77
CA HIS A 37 2.07 -4.71 -6.73
C HIS A 37 0.87 -4.06 -6.05
N ILE A 38 1.10 -3.36 -4.94
CA ILE A 38 0.06 -2.61 -4.22
C ILE A 38 0.31 -1.11 -4.31
N LEU A 39 -0.73 -0.38 -4.72
CA LEU A 39 -0.79 1.08 -4.68
C LEU A 39 -1.38 1.52 -3.35
N VAL A 40 -0.62 2.29 -2.57
CA VAL A 40 -1.09 2.91 -1.32
C VAL A 40 -1.21 4.41 -1.54
N VAL A 41 -2.44 4.93 -1.46
CA VAL A 41 -2.72 6.36 -1.63
C VAL A 41 -2.87 7.02 -0.26
N GLY A 42 -1.90 7.86 0.10
CA GLY A 42 -1.74 8.48 1.41
C GLY A 42 -0.77 7.69 2.30
N ALA A 43 0.26 8.37 2.81
CA ALA A 43 1.24 7.86 3.76
C ALA A 43 1.01 8.41 5.19
N GLY A 44 -0.20 8.91 5.46
CA GLY A 44 -0.62 9.48 6.74
C GLY A 44 -0.91 8.42 7.82
N GLY A 45 -1.86 8.72 8.72
CA GLY A 45 -2.13 7.87 9.89
C GLY A 45 -2.67 6.47 9.56
N LEU A 46 -3.42 6.34 8.45
CA LEU A 46 -3.85 5.05 7.92
C LEU A 46 -2.76 4.38 7.09
N GLY A 47 -2.10 5.15 6.23
CA GLY A 47 -1.06 4.65 5.31
C GLY A 47 0.17 4.12 6.04
N SER A 48 0.56 4.75 7.16
CA SER A 48 1.71 4.36 7.96
C SER A 48 1.68 2.88 8.38
N PRO A 49 0.69 2.39 9.16
CA PRO A 49 0.63 0.98 9.53
C PRO A 49 0.42 0.06 8.32
N VAL A 50 -0.39 0.46 7.33
CA VAL A 50 -0.63 -0.33 6.12
C VAL A 50 0.69 -0.61 5.40
N ALA A 51 1.44 0.43 5.06
CA ALA A 51 2.67 0.30 4.30
C ALA A 51 3.75 -0.48 5.08
N LEU A 52 3.87 -0.27 6.40
CA LEU A 52 4.79 -1.01 7.25
C LEU A 52 4.49 -2.52 7.23
N TYR A 53 3.22 -2.91 7.39
CA TYR A 53 2.84 -4.32 7.40
C TYR A 53 2.92 -4.96 6.02
N LEU A 54 2.56 -4.26 4.94
CA LEU A 54 2.72 -4.78 3.58
C LEU A 54 4.21 -5.01 3.24
N ALA A 55 5.08 -4.08 3.60
CA ALA A 55 6.51 -4.22 3.40
C ALA A 55 7.09 -5.38 4.23
N ALA A 56 6.72 -5.46 5.53
CA ALA A 56 7.13 -6.56 6.40
C ALA A 56 6.63 -7.93 5.90
N ALA A 57 5.42 -7.96 5.31
CA ALA A 57 4.83 -9.16 4.73
C ALA A 57 5.48 -9.62 3.43
N GLY A 58 6.35 -8.80 2.83
CA GLY A 58 7.05 -9.15 1.61
C GLY A 58 6.19 -8.95 0.35
N VAL A 59 5.31 -7.94 0.35
CA VAL A 59 4.72 -7.47 -0.89
C VAL A 59 5.84 -6.95 -1.79
N GLY A 60 6.01 -7.54 -2.97
CA GLY A 60 7.19 -7.33 -3.80
C GLY A 60 7.34 -5.92 -4.33
N HIS A 61 6.22 -5.24 -4.59
CA HIS A 61 6.22 -3.88 -5.09
C HIS A 61 5.16 -3.03 -4.39
N LEU A 62 5.59 -1.92 -3.79
CA LEU A 62 4.73 -0.89 -3.25
C LEU A 62 4.92 0.41 -4.01
N THR A 63 3.81 1.06 -4.39
CA THR A 63 3.83 2.45 -4.84
C THR A 63 3.12 3.31 -3.79
N LEU A 64 3.82 4.28 -3.22
CA LEU A 64 3.31 5.20 -2.20
C LEU A 64 3.03 6.56 -2.85
N VAL A 65 1.78 7.04 -2.77
CA VAL A 65 1.38 8.34 -3.32
C VAL A 65 1.03 9.28 -2.17
N ASP A 66 1.83 10.32 -1.96
CA ASP A 66 1.53 11.37 -0.98
C ASP A 66 2.25 12.67 -1.39
N GLY A 67 1.51 13.77 -1.45
CA GLY A 67 2.03 15.09 -1.84
C GLY A 67 2.42 15.98 -0.66
N ASP A 68 2.22 15.52 0.58
CA ASP A 68 2.57 16.29 1.78
C ASP A 68 4.01 16.06 2.23
N VAL A 69 4.43 16.89 3.18
CA VAL A 69 5.65 16.72 3.96
C VAL A 69 5.37 16.24 5.38
N VAL A 70 6.35 15.60 6.01
CA VAL A 70 6.29 15.18 7.42
C VAL A 70 6.20 16.41 8.32
N ASP A 71 5.26 16.38 9.26
CA ASP A 71 5.01 17.46 10.21
C ASP A 71 4.99 16.94 11.66
N THR A 72 5.56 17.70 12.59
CA THR A 72 5.65 17.31 14.01
C THR A 72 4.28 17.00 14.62
N SER A 73 3.22 17.73 14.26
CA SER A 73 1.86 17.51 14.77
C SER A 73 1.26 16.17 14.30
N ASN A 74 1.86 15.56 13.29
CA ASN A 74 1.39 14.33 12.66
C ASN A 74 2.09 13.09 13.24
N LEU A 75 3.25 13.23 13.88
CA LEU A 75 4.05 12.13 14.43
C LEU A 75 3.34 11.30 15.51
N GLN A 76 2.33 11.86 16.19
CA GLN A 76 1.53 11.12 17.18
C GLN A 76 0.73 9.94 16.59
N ARG A 77 0.51 9.93 15.27
CA ARG A 77 -0.25 8.87 14.56
C ARG A 77 0.44 8.35 13.30
N GLN A 78 1.40 9.07 12.74
CA GLN A 78 2.12 8.68 11.52
C GLN A 78 3.43 7.98 11.89
N ILE A 79 3.30 6.77 12.42
CA ILE A 79 4.38 5.98 13.03
C ILE A 79 5.47 5.51 12.05
N ILE A 80 5.27 5.72 10.74
CA ILE A 80 6.28 5.43 9.73
C ILE A 80 7.40 6.48 9.70
N PHE A 81 7.16 7.67 10.26
CA PHE A 81 8.10 8.79 10.26
C PHE A 81 8.79 8.98 11.60
N GLU A 82 10.00 9.51 11.52
CA GLU A 82 10.85 9.86 12.65
C GLU A 82 10.98 11.40 12.78
N HIS A 83 11.41 11.89 13.94
CA HIS A 83 11.43 13.33 14.22
C HIS A 83 12.41 14.12 13.34
N ASP A 84 13.51 13.49 12.95
CA ASP A 84 14.53 14.05 12.06
C ASP A 84 14.07 14.13 10.59
N GLN A 85 12.93 13.53 10.26
CA GLN A 85 12.34 13.58 8.91
C GLN A 85 11.36 14.74 8.72
N VAL A 86 11.11 15.58 9.74
CA VAL A 86 10.21 16.74 9.62
C VAL A 86 10.65 17.66 8.48
N GLY A 87 9.71 18.04 7.63
CA GLY A 87 9.93 18.84 6.42
C GLY A 87 10.29 18.03 5.18
N GLN A 88 10.60 16.74 5.31
CA GLN A 88 10.82 15.85 4.15
C GLN A 88 9.50 15.40 3.54
N SER A 89 9.50 15.08 2.26
CA SER A 89 8.35 14.46 1.58
C SER A 89 7.92 13.16 2.26
N LYS A 90 6.62 13.02 2.54
CA LYS A 90 6.06 11.83 3.17
C LYS A 90 6.30 10.58 2.32
N ALA A 91 6.10 10.66 1.01
CA ALA A 91 6.29 9.52 0.13
C ALA A 91 7.76 9.05 0.10
N ALA A 92 8.71 9.99 0.02
CA ALA A 92 10.13 9.68 0.03
C ALA A 92 10.62 9.13 1.37
N ALA A 93 10.24 9.77 2.49
CA ALA A 93 10.60 9.35 3.84
C ALA A 93 10.02 7.95 4.17
N ALA A 94 8.77 7.69 3.75
CA ALA A 94 8.14 6.40 3.91
C ALA A 94 8.88 5.33 3.11
N ARG A 95 9.21 5.60 1.83
CA ARG A 95 10.00 4.67 1.00
C ARG A 95 11.31 4.29 1.68
N GLU A 96 12.06 5.26 2.19
CA GLU A 96 13.31 5.00 2.89
C GLU A 96 13.08 4.09 4.10
N ARG A 97 12.07 4.39 4.93
CA ARG A 97 11.72 3.59 6.10
C ARG A 97 11.37 2.14 5.75
N LEU A 98 10.61 1.93 4.68
CA LEU A 98 10.20 0.60 4.23
C LEU A 98 11.39 -0.21 3.70
N LEU A 99 12.32 0.42 2.96
CA LEU A 99 13.52 -0.26 2.48
C LEU A 99 14.51 -0.57 3.62
N ARG A 100 14.55 0.23 4.69
CA ARG A 100 15.26 -0.13 5.94
C ARG A 100 14.63 -1.34 6.62
N LEU A 101 13.30 -1.47 6.58
CA LEU A 101 12.57 -2.58 7.19
C LEU A 101 12.73 -3.88 6.38
N ASN A 102 12.62 -3.77 5.06
CA ASN A 102 12.73 -4.89 4.14
C ASN A 102 13.44 -4.43 2.85
N PRO A 103 14.74 -4.74 2.68
CA PRO A 103 15.50 -4.31 1.51
C PRO A 103 15.24 -5.16 0.25
N GLU A 104 14.44 -6.23 0.35
CA GLU A 104 14.20 -7.19 -0.73
C GLU A 104 13.02 -6.81 -1.63
N ILE A 105 12.27 -5.76 -1.27
CA ILE A 105 11.11 -5.28 -2.01
C ILE A 105 11.45 -4.03 -2.82
N ARG A 106 10.65 -3.77 -3.85
CA ARG A 106 10.65 -2.51 -4.57
C ARG A 106 9.65 -1.54 -3.93
N VAL A 107 10.09 -0.30 -3.72
CA VAL A 107 9.21 0.77 -3.26
C VAL A 107 9.41 2.01 -4.13
N ASP A 108 8.35 2.44 -4.80
CA ASP A 108 8.30 3.65 -5.60
C ASP A 108 7.57 4.75 -4.81
N ALA A 109 8.13 5.95 -4.78
CA ALA A 109 7.55 7.12 -4.12
C ALA A 109 7.05 8.11 -5.17
N VAL A 110 5.76 8.45 -5.09
CA VAL A 110 5.12 9.49 -5.90
C VAL A 110 4.83 10.66 -4.98
N GLU A 111 5.72 11.66 -5.04
CA GLU A 111 5.72 12.85 -4.15
C GLU A 111 4.70 13.92 -4.56
N THR A 112 3.60 13.49 -5.16
CA THR A 112 2.49 14.33 -5.60
C THR A 112 1.17 13.74 -5.11
N PHE A 113 0.13 14.56 -5.00
CA PHE A 113 -1.21 14.03 -4.77
C PHE A 113 -1.68 13.15 -5.92
N LEU A 114 -2.61 12.24 -5.62
CA LEU A 114 -3.37 11.55 -6.65
C LEU A 114 -4.27 12.56 -7.37
N THR A 115 -4.14 12.66 -8.68
CA THR A 115 -4.91 13.56 -9.54
C THR A 115 -5.47 12.80 -10.73
N THR A 116 -6.37 13.44 -11.47
CA THR A 116 -6.91 12.88 -12.72
C THR A 116 -5.82 12.53 -13.74
N ASP A 117 -4.69 13.22 -13.67
CA ASP A 117 -3.59 13.09 -14.64
C ASP A 117 -2.74 11.83 -14.37
N ASN A 118 -2.61 11.41 -13.12
CA ASN A 118 -1.77 10.27 -12.74
C ASN A 118 -2.55 9.02 -12.29
N ALA A 119 -3.80 9.17 -11.84
CA ALA A 119 -4.57 8.06 -11.25
C ALA A 119 -4.80 6.90 -12.22
N GLY A 120 -5.02 7.21 -13.50
CA GLY A 120 -5.26 6.19 -14.52
C GLY A 120 -4.10 5.22 -14.69
N GLU A 121 -2.86 5.73 -14.71
CA GLU A 121 -1.66 4.90 -14.88
C GLU A 121 -1.35 4.12 -13.59
N LEU A 122 -1.39 4.81 -12.45
CA LEU A 122 -1.10 4.22 -11.14
C LEU A 122 -2.04 3.06 -10.81
N VAL A 123 -3.36 3.25 -11.00
CA VAL A 123 -4.36 2.21 -10.73
C VAL A 123 -4.26 1.06 -11.74
N ALA A 124 -3.92 1.34 -13.00
CA ALA A 124 -3.76 0.27 -14.01
C ALA A 124 -2.63 -0.69 -13.65
N ALA A 125 -1.50 -0.14 -13.16
CA ALA A 125 -0.30 -0.90 -12.84
C ALA A 125 -0.42 -1.77 -11.58
N ALA A 126 -1.30 -1.42 -10.64
CA ALA A 126 -1.44 -2.12 -9.37
C ALA A 126 -2.35 -3.35 -9.47
N ASP A 127 -2.07 -4.38 -8.67
CA ASP A 127 -2.95 -5.53 -8.48
C ASP A 127 -4.08 -5.21 -7.49
N LEU A 128 -3.81 -4.33 -6.52
CA LEU A 128 -4.76 -3.88 -5.51
C LEU A 128 -4.44 -2.44 -5.11
N VAL A 129 -5.50 -1.65 -4.89
CA VAL A 129 -5.39 -0.28 -4.39
C VAL A 129 -5.83 -0.23 -2.93
N VAL A 130 -5.06 0.47 -2.09
CA VAL A 130 -5.44 0.79 -0.71
C VAL A 130 -5.58 2.30 -0.58
N ASP A 131 -6.79 2.74 -0.26
CA ASP A 131 -7.09 4.14 0.02
C ASP A 131 -6.90 4.44 1.50
N CYS A 132 -5.91 5.27 1.77
CA CYS A 132 -5.57 5.80 3.08
C CYS A 132 -5.77 7.33 3.12
N THR A 133 -6.58 7.88 2.22
CA THR A 133 -6.87 9.31 2.11
C THR A 133 -7.99 9.76 3.03
N ASP A 134 -7.98 11.04 3.38
CA ASP A 134 -8.95 11.67 4.26
C ASP A 134 -9.96 12.58 3.52
N ASN A 135 -9.90 12.64 2.18
CA ASN A 135 -10.75 13.51 1.37
C ASN A 135 -11.61 12.76 0.35
N PHE A 136 -12.79 13.31 0.07
CA PHE A 136 -13.77 12.70 -0.83
C PHE A 136 -13.33 12.69 -2.29
N SER A 137 -12.62 13.73 -2.74
CA SER A 137 -12.21 13.84 -4.15
C SER A 137 -11.31 12.67 -4.57
N ALA A 138 -10.32 12.34 -3.75
CA ALA A 138 -9.45 11.19 -3.98
C ALA A 138 -10.24 9.86 -3.95
N ARG A 139 -11.17 9.70 -3.00
CA ARG A 139 -12.03 8.49 -2.91
C ARG A 139 -12.82 8.23 -4.17
N TYR A 140 -13.49 9.25 -4.70
CA TYR A 140 -14.26 9.11 -5.94
C TYR A 140 -13.35 8.85 -7.14
N LEU A 141 -12.19 9.49 -7.19
CA LEU A 141 -11.21 9.25 -8.25
C LEU A 141 -10.70 7.80 -8.23
N ILE A 142 -10.34 7.27 -7.06
CA ILE A 142 -9.91 5.87 -6.89
C ILE A 142 -11.06 4.94 -7.29
N ASN A 143 -12.27 5.19 -6.79
CA ASN A 143 -13.45 4.40 -7.14
C ASN A 143 -13.61 4.25 -8.66
N ASP A 144 -13.60 5.38 -9.37
CA ASP A 144 -13.91 5.42 -10.79
C ASP A 144 -12.83 4.69 -11.61
N HIS A 145 -11.56 4.89 -11.27
CA HIS A 145 -10.47 4.18 -11.92
C HIS A 145 -10.44 2.69 -11.60
N CYS A 146 -10.72 2.29 -10.36
CA CYS A 146 -10.78 0.88 -9.96
C CYS A 146 -11.95 0.16 -10.64
N CYS A 147 -13.13 0.78 -10.71
CA CYS A 147 -14.28 0.25 -11.43
C CYS A 147 -13.98 0.08 -12.91
N ALA A 148 -13.45 1.13 -13.56
CA ALA A 148 -13.15 1.11 -14.99
C ALA A 148 -12.09 0.07 -15.38
N ARG A 149 -11.18 -0.29 -14.46
CA ARG A 149 -10.06 -1.21 -14.71
C ARG A 149 -10.24 -2.59 -14.09
N GLY A 150 -11.36 -2.83 -13.41
CA GLY A 150 -11.59 -4.07 -12.69
C GLY A 150 -10.53 -4.35 -11.62
N LYS A 151 -10.13 -3.31 -10.85
CA LYS A 151 -9.15 -3.45 -9.77
C LYS A 151 -9.84 -3.56 -8.41
N PRO A 152 -9.43 -4.49 -7.55
CA PRO A 152 -9.90 -4.53 -6.17
C PRO A 152 -9.37 -3.31 -5.41
N TRP A 153 -10.21 -2.79 -4.52
CA TRP A 153 -9.93 -1.58 -3.75
C TRP A 153 -10.32 -1.75 -2.29
N VAL A 154 -9.36 -1.55 -1.40
CA VAL A 154 -9.58 -1.47 0.04
C VAL A 154 -9.75 -0.01 0.43
N PHE A 155 -10.94 0.34 0.88
CA PHE A 155 -11.27 1.65 1.44
C PHE A 155 -11.11 1.62 2.96
N ALA A 156 -10.52 2.69 3.52
CA ALA A 156 -10.56 2.95 4.95
C ALA A 156 -10.72 4.45 5.23
N SER A 157 -11.41 4.77 6.33
CA SER A 157 -11.47 6.14 6.83
C SER A 157 -11.61 6.17 8.35
N ILE A 158 -11.17 7.26 8.96
CA ILE A 158 -11.31 7.51 10.40
C ILE A 158 -11.94 8.89 10.60
N GLN A 159 -12.95 8.95 11.46
CA GLN A 159 -13.56 10.19 11.93
C GLN A 159 -13.67 10.14 13.45
N LYS A 160 -12.83 10.92 14.14
CA LYS A 160 -12.75 10.95 15.62
C LYS A 160 -12.53 9.54 16.19
N PHE A 161 -13.55 8.97 16.82
CA PHE A 161 -13.53 7.66 17.49
C PHE A 161 -14.07 6.52 16.63
N PHE A 162 -14.47 6.80 15.39
CA PHE A 162 -15.07 5.83 14.49
C PHE A 162 -14.15 5.57 13.30
N GLY A 163 -13.97 4.30 12.97
CA GLY A 163 -13.29 3.84 11.77
C GLY A 163 -14.27 3.08 10.88
N GLN A 164 -14.05 3.15 9.58
CA GLN A 164 -14.76 2.36 8.59
C GLN A 164 -13.76 1.73 7.65
N CYS A 165 -14.02 0.49 7.22
CA CYS A 165 -13.26 -0.17 6.17
C CYS A 165 -14.19 -1.01 5.30
N ALA A 166 -13.87 -1.11 4.02
CA ALA A 166 -14.61 -1.92 3.06
C ALA A 166 -13.66 -2.45 1.98
N LEU A 167 -13.98 -3.63 1.43
CA LEU A 167 -13.35 -4.17 0.24
C LEU A 167 -14.35 -4.10 -0.91
N PHE A 168 -13.99 -3.35 -1.95
CA PHE A 168 -14.71 -3.33 -3.22
C PHE A 168 -14.01 -4.26 -4.20
N THR A 169 -14.76 -5.20 -4.75
CA THR A 169 -14.23 -6.18 -5.72
C THR A 169 -14.86 -5.96 -7.10
N PRO A 170 -14.13 -6.29 -8.19
CA PRO A 170 -14.67 -6.16 -9.54
C PRO A 170 -15.98 -6.93 -9.71
N GLY A 171 -16.99 -6.29 -10.32
CA GLY A 171 -18.33 -6.86 -10.53
C GLY A 171 -19.28 -6.75 -9.33
N GLY A 172 -18.83 -6.24 -8.18
CA GLY A 172 -19.68 -5.93 -7.02
C GLY A 172 -20.21 -4.49 -7.01
N ALA A 173 -20.90 -4.12 -5.93
CA ALA A 173 -21.26 -2.72 -5.66
C ALA A 173 -19.99 -1.88 -5.47
N CYS A 174 -20.03 -0.61 -5.88
CA CYS A 174 -18.90 0.32 -5.76
C CYS A 174 -19.17 1.37 -4.68
N PHE A 175 -18.19 2.23 -4.39
CA PHE A 175 -18.33 3.26 -3.37
C PHE A 175 -19.42 4.28 -3.71
N ARG A 176 -19.68 4.55 -5.00
CA ARG A 176 -20.80 5.39 -5.44
C ARG A 176 -22.18 4.76 -5.20
N CYS A 177 -22.25 3.48 -4.89
CA CYS A 177 -23.51 2.79 -4.58
C CYS A 177 -23.91 2.93 -3.10
N LEU A 178 -23.03 3.45 -2.26
CA LEU A 178 -23.28 3.77 -0.84
C LEU A 178 -23.83 5.19 -0.71
#